data_AF-A0A316UUZ2-F1
#
_entry.id   AF-A0A316UUZ2-F1
#
_cell.length_a   1.000
_cell.length_b   1.000
_cell.length_c   1.000
_cell.angle_alpha   90.00
_cell.angle_beta   90.00
_cell.angle_gamma   90.00
#
_symmetry.space_group_name_H-M   'P 1'
#
loop_
_entity.id
_entity.type
_entity.pdbx_description
1 polymer ?
#
loop_
_entity_poly.entity_id
_entity_poly.type
_entity_poly.pdbx_seq_one_letter_code
_entity_poly.pdbx_strand_id
1 'polypeptide(L)'
;AWRCLALKRGRDGLGGPNDYGLEEGSDDDGERWGGDRVLKAMREVGAVDLLVVVSRWYGGTNLGPVRFDHMRTCAREALKAHMDEEALGPLREELSGLDGEIARLRGQGAATAASYADLDDLDKAQRLVTAKKKTVELLAKR
;
A
#
# COMPACT_ATOMS: atom_id res chain seq x y z
N ALA A 1 -6.91 9.55 11.96
CA ALA A 1 -5.47 9.80 12.26
C ALA A 1 -4.70 9.85 10.96
N TRP A 2 -3.62 10.61 10.90
CA TRP A 2 -2.85 10.83 9.68
C TRP A 2 -1.35 10.86 9.99
N ARG A 3 -0.55 10.52 8.97
CA ARG A 3 0.91 10.65 8.96
C ARG A 3 1.32 11.08 7.56
N CYS A 4 2.11 12.12 7.40
CA CYS A 4 2.60 12.56 6.09
C CYS A 4 4.00 13.16 6.16
N LEU A 5 4.71 13.10 5.03
CA LEU A 5 5.93 13.87 4.82
C LEU A 5 5.56 15.30 4.44
N ALA A 6 5.92 16.24 5.31
CA ALA A 6 5.66 17.65 5.13
C ALA A 6 6.96 18.44 5.00
N LEU A 7 6.88 19.57 4.31
CA LEU A 7 8.01 20.48 4.17
C LEU A 7 8.29 21.18 5.49
N LYS A 8 9.53 21.11 5.99
CA LYS A 8 9.92 21.80 7.21
C LYS A 8 9.80 23.31 7.02
N ARG A 9 9.45 24.01 8.11
CA ARG A 9 9.29 25.47 8.09
C ARG A 9 10.53 26.17 7.53
N GLY A 10 10.32 27.02 6.51
CA GLY A 10 11.38 27.81 5.87
C GLY A 10 12.23 27.03 4.86
N ARG A 11 11.82 25.82 4.47
CA ARG A 11 12.39 25.06 3.35
C ARG A 11 11.52 25.21 2.11
N ASP A 12 12.11 24.94 0.95
CA ASP A 12 11.45 24.97 -0.36
C ASP A 12 11.36 23.58 -1.04
N GLY A 13 12.05 22.57 -0.47
CA GLY A 13 12.02 21.19 -0.95
C GLY A 13 13.11 20.89 -1.98
N LEU A 14 13.90 21.88 -2.38
CA LEU A 14 14.96 21.73 -3.37
C LEU A 14 16.29 21.28 -2.73
N GLY A 15 16.43 21.42 -1.41
CA GLY A 15 17.61 21.00 -0.63
C GLY A 15 17.71 19.49 -0.40
N GLY A 16 16.81 18.70 -0.99
CA GLY A 16 16.79 17.24 -0.89
C GLY A 16 16.03 16.72 0.35
N PRO A 17 16.22 15.45 0.73
CA PRO A 17 15.39 14.78 1.74
C PRO A 17 15.37 15.47 3.12
N ASN A 18 16.42 16.21 3.45
CA ASN A 18 16.53 16.92 4.73
C ASN A 18 15.56 18.09 4.88
N ASP A 19 14.97 18.56 3.77
CA ASP A 19 13.96 19.62 3.80
C ASP A 19 12.59 19.12 4.28
N TYR A 20 12.39 17.79 4.31
CA TYR A 20 11.13 17.16 4.72
C TYR A 20 11.22 16.63 6.15
N GLY A 21 10.08 16.59 6.83
CA GLY A 21 9.89 15.97 8.14
C GLY A 21 8.61 15.16 8.19
N LEU A 22 8.53 14.21 9.12
CA LEU A 22 7.29 13.50 9.38
C LEU A 22 6.40 14.37 10.27
N GLU A 23 5.20 14.67 9.78
CA GLU A 23 4.11 15.20 10.58
C GLU A 23 3.05 14.13 10.80
N GLU A 24 2.45 14.13 11.97
CA GLU A 24 1.40 13.18 12.31
C GLU A 24 0.42 13.73 13.34
N GLY A 25 -0.82 13.24 13.32
CA GLY A 25 -1.86 13.70 14.20
C GLY A 25 -3.07 12.77 14.24
N SER A 26 -3.95 12.99 15.21
CA SER A 26 -5.20 12.27 15.35
C SER A 26 -6.31 13.17 15.89
N ASP A 27 -7.54 12.78 15.58
CA ASP A 27 -8.76 13.34 16.13
C ASP A 27 -9.62 12.16 16.60
N ASP A 28 -10.23 12.32 17.77
CA ASP A 28 -11.09 11.33 18.41
C ASP A 28 -12.55 11.40 17.92
N ASP A 29 -12.97 12.53 17.32
CA ASP A 29 -14.32 12.77 16.81
C ASP A 29 -15.43 12.34 17.80
N GLY A 30 -15.29 12.76 19.06
CA GLY A 30 -16.24 12.46 20.14
C GLY A 30 -16.05 11.10 20.85
N GLU A 31 -15.29 10.16 20.28
CA GLU A 31 -14.93 8.89 20.92
C GLU A 31 -13.51 8.98 21.52
N ARG A 32 -13.44 9.60 22.71
CA ARG A 32 -12.17 9.88 23.40
C ARG A 32 -11.24 8.65 23.44
N TRP A 33 -9.97 8.84 23.12
CA TRP A 33 -8.88 7.84 23.02
C TRP A 33 -8.86 6.98 21.75
N GLY A 34 -9.83 7.11 20.84
CA GLY A 34 -9.88 6.33 19.60
C GLY A 34 -8.79 6.73 18.60
N GLY A 35 -8.56 8.02 18.41
CA GLY A 35 -7.62 8.58 17.44
C GLY A 35 -6.18 8.16 17.69
N ASP A 36 -5.71 8.18 18.95
CA ASP A 36 -4.36 7.73 19.30
C ASP A 36 -4.15 6.23 19.01
N ARG A 37 -5.19 5.40 19.17
CA ARG A 37 -5.13 3.96 18.86
C ARG A 37 -4.95 3.72 17.36
N VAL A 38 -5.63 4.50 16.53
CA VAL A 38 -5.46 4.45 15.07
C VAL A 38 -4.07 4.95 14.69
N LEU A 39 -3.60 6.06 15.27
CA LEU A 39 -2.25 6.59 15.00
C LEU A 39 -1.16 5.59 15.39
N LYS A 40 -1.32 4.90 16.52
CA LYS A 40 -0.42 3.81 16.94
C LYS A 40 -0.37 2.68 15.91
N ALA A 41 -1.52 2.27 15.36
CA ALA A 41 -1.53 1.27 14.27
C ALA A 41 -0.76 1.76 13.04
N MET A 42 -0.95 3.01 12.62
CA MET A 42 -0.22 3.59 11.50
C MET A 42 1.31 3.60 11.73
N ARG A 43 1.76 3.94 12.95
CA ARG A 43 3.18 3.90 13.32
C ARG A 43 3.77 2.49 13.25
N GLU A 44 3.04 1.49 13.74
CA GLU A 44 3.49 0.09 13.74
C GLU A 44 3.56 -0.52 12.33
N VAL A 45 2.63 -0.16 11.45
CA VAL A 45 2.69 -0.56 10.03
C VAL A 45 3.76 0.22 9.26
N GLY A 46 4.20 1.38 9.77
CA GLY A 46 5.11 2.26 9.05
C GLY A 46 4.44 3.05 7.93
N ALA A 47 3.11 3.16 7.96
CA ALA A 47 2.31 3.86 6.97
C ALA A 47 2.53 5.38 7.02
N VAL A 48 2.92 5.99 5.90
CA VAL A 48 3.18 7.44 5.74
C VAL A 48 2.48 7.91 4.47
N ASP A 49 2.14 9.19 4.42
CA ASP A 49 1.34 9.85 3.36
C ASP A 49 -0.09 9.31 3.27
N LEU A 50 -0.67 8.99 4.43
CA LEU A 50 -1.99 8.37 4.56
C LEU A 50 -2.84 9.03 5.64
N LEU A 51 -4.15 9.05 5.39
CA LEU A 51 -5.20 9.39 6.35
C LEU A 51 -6.06 8.14 6.58
N VAL A 52 -6.24 7.76 7.84
CA VAL A 52 -7.11 6.66 8.25
C VAL A 52 -8.29 7.19 9.04
N VAL A 53 -9.49 6.86 8.57
CA VAL A 53 -10.77 7.15 9.23
C VAL A 53 -11.40 5.84 9.65
N VAL A 54 -11.82 5.73 10.91
CA VAL A 54 -12.53 4.56 11.44
C VAL A 54 -13.93 5.00 11.85
N SER A 55 -14.95 4.54 11.12
CA SER A 55 -16.33 4.74 11.49
C SER A 55 -16.80 3.61 12.42
N ARG A 56 -17.42 3.96 13.55
CA ARG A 56 -18.01 3.00 14.48
C ARG A 56 -19.48 3.31 14.73
N TRP A 57 -20.33 2.28 14.70
CA TRP A 57 -21.76 2.37 14.97
C TRP A 57 -22.13 1.71 16.31
N TYR A 58 -23.01 2.35 17.09
CA TYR A 58 -23.52 1.75 18.35
C TYR A 58 -24.62 0.74 18.06
N GLY A 59 -24.34 -0.56 18.30
CA GLY A 59 -25.26 -1.66 18.04
C GLY A 59 -26.22 -2.01 19.19
N GLY A 60 -26.36 -1.18 20.22
CA GLY A 60 -27.24 -1.44 21.37
C GLY A 60 -26.55 -1.99 22.63
N THR A 61 -25.29 -2.44 22.52
CA THR A 61 -24.50 -2.94 23.67
C THR A 61 -23.26 -2.08 23.89
N ASN A 62 -23.03 -1.66 25.13
CA ASN A 62 -21.81 -0.95 25.50
C ASN A 62 -20.63 -1.91 25.59
N LEU A 63 -19.70 -1.78 24.65
CA LEU A 63 -18.48 -2.59 24.59
C LEU A 63 -17.43 -2.20 25.65
N GLY A 64 -17.59 -1.07 26.35
CA GLY A 64 -16.58 -0.60 27.29
C GLY A 64 -15.24 -0.36 26.57
N PRO A 65 -14.08 -0.57 27.23
CA PRO A 65 -12.76 -0.29 26.65
C PRO A 65 -12.38 -1.14 25.42
N VAL A 66 -12.95 -2.35 25.24
CA VAL A 66 -12.55 -3.25 24.13
C VAL A 66 -12.81 -2.67 22.74
N ARG A 67 -13.74 -1.71 22.64
CA ARG A 67 -14.02 -0.98 21.39
C ARG A 67 -12.78 -0.29 20.81
N PHE A 68 -11.86 0.16 21.65
CA PHE A 68 -10.62 0.79 21.23
C PHE A 68 -9.68 -0.19 20.54
N ASP A 69 -9.65 -1.44 21.02
CA ASP A 69 -8.89 -2.50 20.37
C ASP A 69 -9.54 -2.91 19.04
N HIS A 70 -10.88 -2.93 18.95
CA HIS A 70 -11.57 -3.14 17.67
C HIS A 70 -11.24 -2.03 16.66
N MET A 71 -11.25 -0.75 17.07
CA MET A 71 -10.87 0.36 16.19
C MET A 71 -9.43 0.25 15.72
N ARG A 72 -8.49 -0.10 16.62
CA ARG A 72 -7.09 -0.32 16.27
C ARG A 72 -6.92 -1.47 15.27
N THR A 73 -7.56 -2.60 15.53
CA THR A 73 -7.49 -3.78 14.65
C THR A 73 -8.07 -3.45 13.27
N CYS A 74 -9.25 -2.81 13.22
CA CYS A 74 -9.86 -2.39 11.96
C CYS A 74 -8.92 -1.48 11.15
N ALA A 75 -8.32 -0.45 11.79
CA ALA A 75 -7.34 0.41 11.14
C ALA A 75 -6.12 -0.36 10.63
N ARG A 76 -5.56 -1.27 11.44
CA ARG A 76 -4.39 -2.07 11.07
C ARG A 76 -4.66 -2.98 9.87
N GLU A 77 -5.78 -3.68 9.86
CA GLU A 77 -6.12 -4.58 8.75
C GLU A 77 -6.36 -3.80 7.44
N ALA A 78 -7.06 -2.66 7.53
CA ALA A 78 -7.27 -1.78 6.38
C ALA A 78 -5.95 -1.22 5.83
N LEU A 79 -5.06 -0.77 6.73
CA LEU A 79 -3.72 -0.32 6.36
C LEU A 79 -2.93 -1.42 5.68
N LYS A 80 -2.90 -2.63 6.24
CA LYS A 80 -2.16 -3.74 5.66
C LYS A 80 -2.66 -4.06 4.24
N ALA A 81 -3.97 -4.17 4.07
CA ALA A 81 -4.56 -4.42 2.75
C ALA A 81 -4.20 -3.33 1.74
N HIS A 82 -4.22 -2.06 2.15
CA HIS A 82 -3.82 -0.96 1.28
C HIS A 82 -2.33 -1.01 0.92
N MET A 83 -1.44 -1.26 1.90
CA MET A 83 0.00 -1.36 1.66
C MET A 83 0.35 -2.54 0.74
N ASP A 84 -0.34 -3.68 0.90
CA ASP A 84 -0.17 -4.84 0.04
C ASP A 84 -0.62 -4.51 -1.39
N GLU A 85 -1.75 -3.83 -1.56
CA GLU A 85 -2.24 -3.41 -2.89
C GLU A 85 -1.31 -2.40 -3.57
N GLU A 86 -0.82 -1.39 -2.85
CA GLU A 86 0.17 -0.42 -3.36
C GLU A 86 1.46 -1.12 -3.82
N ALA A 87 1.89 -2.19 -3.13
CA ALA A 87 3.05 -2.98 -3.54
C ALA A 87 2.76 -3.91 -4.73
N LEU A 88 1.54 -4.43 -4.83
CA LEU A 88 1.12 -5.37 -5.88
C LEU A 88 0.83 -4.71 -7.21
N GLY A 89 0.21 -3.52 -7.21
CA GLY A 89 -0.18 -2.79 -8.43
C GLY A 89 0.93 -2.68 -9.47
N PRO A 90 2.11 -2.13 -9.11
CA PRO A 90 3.25 -2.01 -10.02
C PRO A 90 3.76 -3.36 -10.55
N LEU A 91 3.71 -4.42 -9.73
CA LEU A 91 4.13 -5.76 -10.16
C LEU A 91 3.16 -6.36 -11.18
N ARG A 92 1.84 -6.16 -11.01
CA ARG A 92 0.83 -6.60 -11.97
C ARG A 92 0.99 -5.87 -13.31
N GLU A 93 1.25 -4.56 -13.28
CA GLU A 93 1.52 -3.76 -14.47
C GLU A 93 2.80 -4.23 -15.17
N GLU A 94 3.89 -4.44 -14.41
CA GLU A 94 5.15 -4.94 -14.93
C GLU A 94 5.00 -6.33 -15.58
N LEU A 95 4.23 -7.24 -14.96
CA LEU A 95 3.94 -8.55 -15.53
C LEU A 95 3.19 -8.45 -16.86
N SER A 96 2.19 -7.56 -16.96
CA SER A 96 1.47 -7.32 -18.21
C SER A 96 2.40 -6.80 -19.31
N GLY A 97 3.29 -5.85 -18.96
CA GLY A 97 4.31 -5.33 -19.86
C GLY A 97 5.28 -6.41 -20.36
N LEU A 98 5.78 -7.25 -19.45
CA LEU A 98 6.69 -8.36 -19.78
C LEU A 98 6.02 -9.41 -20.68
N ASP A 99 4.73 -9.71 -20.47
CA ASP A 99 3.97 -10.61 -21.35
C ASP A 99 3.87 -10.03 -22.77
N GLY A 100 3.62 -8.73 -22.91
CA GLY A 100 3.61 -8.05 -24.20
C GLY A 100 4.97 -8.10 -24.91
N GLU A 101 6.06 -7.89 -24.18
CA GLU A 101 7.41 -7.98 -24.71
C GLU A 101 7.78 -9.40 -25.15
N ILE A 102 7.44 -10.41 -24.34
CA ILE A 102 7.65 -11.83 -24.69
C ILE A 102 6.87 -12.20 -25.96
N ALA A 103 5.61 -11.77 -26.09
CA ALA A 103 4.80 -12.03 -27.28
C ALA A 103 5.46 -11.43 -28.54
N ARG A 104 5.91 -10.17 -28.44
CA ARG A 104 6.64 -9.47 -29.51
C ARG A 104 7.92 -10.21 -29.90
N LEU A 105 8.77 -10.59 -28.94
CA LEU A 105 10.04 -11.28 -29.21
C LEU A 105 9.85 -12.67 -29.82
N ARG A 106 8.73 -13.32 -29.52
CA ARG A 106 8.36 -14.62 -30.13
C ARG A 106 7.77 -14.49 -31.53
N GLY A 107 7.52 -13.28 -32.02
CA GLY A 107 6.76 -13.05 -33.26
C GLY A 107 5.31 -13.56 -33.17
N GLN A 108 4.78 -13.72 -31.96
CA GLN A 108 3.39 -14.06 -31.74
C GLN A 108 2.58 -12.74 -31.87
N GLY A 109 1.62 -12.69 -32.80
CA GLY A 109 0.61 -11.62 -32.80
C GLY A 109 -0.09 -11.56 -31.45
N ALA A 110 -0.74 -10.44 -31.10
CA ALA A 110 -1.29 -10.13 -29.77
C ALA A 110 -1.84 -11.38 -29.05
N ALA A 111 -0.97 -12.02 -28.26
CA ALA A 111 -1.38 -13.15 -27.45
C ALA A 111 -2.28 -12.59 -26.35
N THR A 112 -3.27 -13.35 -25.92
CA THR A 112 -4.05 -13.00 -24.72
C THR A 112 -3.08 -12.93 -23.54
N ALA A 113 -2.69 -11.73 -23.14
CA ALA A 113 -1.90 -11.51 -21.94
C ALA A 113 -2.66 -12.11 -20.76
N ALA A 114 -1.95 -12.78 -19.84
CA ALA A 114 -2.60 -13.28 -18.64
C ALA A 114 -3.15 -12.10 -17.84
N SER A 115 -4.36 -12.25 -17.29
CA SER A 115 -4.86 -11.28 -16.32
C SER A 115 -4.17 -11.52 -14.98
N TYR A 116 -3.64 -10.44 -14.40
CA TYR A 116 -3.03 -10.46 -13.08
C TYR A 116 -3.89 -9.73 -12.04
N ALA A 117 -5.14 -9.39 -12.37
CA ALA A 117 -6.05 -8.64 -11.49
C ALA A 117 -6.28 -9.33 -10.13
N ASP A 118 -6.40 -10.66 -10.14
CA ASP A 118 -6.65 -11.47 -8.93
C ASP A 118 -5.37 -11.94 -8.22
N LEU A 119 -4.19 -11.42 -8.61
CA LEU A 119 -2.92 -11.79 -7.99
C LEU A 119 -2.72 -11.02 -6.68
N ASP A 120 -3.03 -11.65 -5.55
CA ASP A 120 -3.04 -11.07 -4.21
C ASP A 120 -1.81 -11.43 -3.33
N ASP A 121 -0.92 -12.29 -3.84
CA ASP A 121 0.28 -12.74 -3.13
C ASP A 121 1.53 -12.02 -3.67
N LEU A 122 2.13 -11.19 -2.80
CA LEU A 122 3.29 -10.35 -3.12
C LEU A 122 4.54 -11.17 -3.50
N ASP A 123 4.82 -12.24 -2.77
CA ASP A 123 5.98 -13.10 -3.01
C ASP A 123 5.83 -13.82 -4.35
N LYS A 124 4.62 -14.31 -4.64
CA LYS A 124 4.29 -14.93 -5.93
C LYS A 124 4.42 -13.92 -7.06
N ALA A 125 3.94 -12.69 -6.91
CA ALA A 125 4.07 -11.64 -7.90
C ALA A 125 5.55 -11.34 -8.22
N GLN A 126 6.39 -11.17 -7.21
CA GLN A 126 7.83 -10.92 -7.38
C GLN A 126 8.56 -12.08 -8.07
N ARG A 127 8.21 -13.33 -7.71
CA ARG A 127 8.76 -14.53 -8.37
C ARG A 127 8.38 -14.57 -9.85
N LEU A 128 7.11 -14.26 -10.18
CA LEU A 128 6.64 -14.22 -11.56
C LEU A 128 7.36 -13.13 -12.37
N VAL A 129 7.48 -11.91 -11.83
CA VAL A 129 8.21 -10.80 -12.47
C VAL A 129 9.64 -11.24 -12.79
N THR A 130 10.34 -11.82 -11.82
CA THR A 130 11.71 -12.30 -11.98
C THR A 130 11.82 -13.36 -13.09
N ALA A 131 10.90 -14.33 -13.11
CA ALA A 131 10.88 -15.39 -14.12
C ALA A 131 10.60 -14.84 -15.54
N LYS A 132 9.70 -13.86 -15.65
CA LYS A 132 9.34 -13.21 -16.92
C LYS A 132 10.48 -12.34 -17.44
N LYS A 133 11.12 -11.54 -16.58
CA LYS A 133 12.35 -10.79 -16.91
C LYS A 133 13.44 -11.68 -17.49
N LYS A 134 13.72 -12.82 -16.83
CA LYS A 134 14.70 -13.79 -17.32
C LYS A 134 14.31 -14.37 -18.69
N THR A 135 13.01 -14.56 -18.93
CA THR A 135 12.51 -15.03 -20.23
C THR A 135 12.74 -14.00 -21.32
N VAL A 136 12.44 -12.72 -21.05
CA VAL A 136 12.74 -11.60 -21.95
C VAL A 136 14.24 -11.55 -22.29
N GLU A 137 15.11 -11.60 -21.28
CA GLU A 137 16.57 -11.59 -21.50
C GLU A 137 17.06 -12.73 -22.39
N LEU A 138 16.51 -13.94 -22.20
CA LEU A 138 16.89 -15.11 -23.01
C LEU A 138 16.40 -14.99 -24.45
N LEU A 139 15.22 -14.41 -24.67
CA LEU A 139 14.67 -14.20 -26.01
C LEU A 139 15.36 -13.05 -26.74
N ALA A 140 15.72 -11.97 -26.05
CA ALA A 140 16.42 -10.83 -26.62
C ALA A 140 17.87 -11.14 -27.06
N LYS A 141 18.47 -12.21 -26.52
CA LYS A 141 19.80 -12.71 -26.91
C LYS A 141 19.78 -13.67 -28.11
N ARG A 142 18.60 -14.09 -28.58
CA ARG A 142 18.44 -14.95 -29.77
C ARG A 142 18.36 -14.10 -31.03
#